data_AF-A0A0C3J5D8-F1
#
_entry.id   AF-A0A0C3J5D8-F1
#
_cell.length_a   1.000
_cell.length_b   1.000
_cell.length_c   1.000
_cell.angle_alpha   90.00
_cell.angle_beta   90.00
_cell.angle_gamma   90.00
#
_symmetry.space_group_name_H-M   'P 1'
#
loop_
_entity.id
_entity.type
_entity.pdbx_description
1 polymer ?
#
loop_
_entity_poly.entity_id
_entity_poly.type
_entity_poly.pdbx_seq_one_letter_code
_entity_poly.pdbx_strand_id
1 'polypeptide(L)'
;MSRILASLKPSMTMPQIMKCPDHHFCHIIFGLGPYITDYPEQVLISGIIQNFTIHLILFYPTCFNRCIAFPNDLNGSGAPQTSELTQALIEELSLGVLWDEWGIDGNVVLFTDDFPCTNICQLLALDLLHQLVKGTFKDHLVKWVRKYLELEYGKTGAKEQLADIDRHIASVLTFPGL
;
A
#
# COMPACT_ATOMS: atom_id res chain seq x y z
N MET A 1 -11.42 3.97 11.27
CA MET A 1 -10.41 3.11 11.93
C MET A 1 -10.04 3.61 13.34
N SER A 2 -9.64 4.87 13.52
CA SER A 2 -9.24 5.44 14.83
C SER A 2 -10.23 5.16 15.98
N ARG A 3 -11.55 5.35 15.76
CA ARG A 3 -12.58 5.06 16.79
C ARG A 3 -12.64 3.61 17.25
N ILE A 4 -12.38 2.65 16.35
CA ILE A 4 -12.43 1.21 16.67
C ILE A 4 -11.23 0.82 17.53
N LEU A 5 -10.07 1.40 17.24
CA LEU A 5 -8.81 1.10 17.94
C LEU A 5 -8.60 1.96 19.19
N ALA A 6 -9.42 2.99 19.43
CA ALA A 6 -9.24 3.96 20.52
C ALA A 6 -9.13 3.31 21.91
N SER A 7 -9.81 2.18 22.15
CA SER A 7 -9.74 1.43 23.41
C SER A 7 -8.37 0.84 23.70
N LEU A 8 -7.52 0.66 22.68
CA LEU A 8 -6.17 0.11 22.82
C LEU A 8 -5.16 1.17 23.27
N LYS A 9 -5.42 2.47 23.05
CA LYS A 9 -4.47 3.56 23.32
C LYS A 9 -3.87 3.52 24.73
N PRO A 10 -4.64 3.34 25.82
CA PRO A 10 -4.07 3.28 27.17
C PRO A 10 -3.03 2.16 27.32
N SER A 11 -3.28 1.02 26.69
CA SER A 11 -2.43 -0.18 26.74
C SER A 11 -1.20 -0.10 25.82
N MET A 12 -1.09 0.95 24.99
CA MET A 12 0.08 1.21 24.15
C MET A 12 1.12 2.10 24.85
N THR A 13 0.72 2.79 25.93
CA THR A 13 1.63 3.57 26.78
C THR A 13 1.88 2.89 28.13
N MET A 14 0.86 2.27 28.71
CA MET A 14 0.94 1.61 30.01
C MET A 14 0.93 0.08 29.86
N PRO A 15 1.95 -0.63 30.35
CA PRO A 15 2.00 -2.08 30.25
C PRO A 15 0.83 -2.74 30.97
N GLN A 16 0.22 -3.73 30.34
CA GLN A 16 -0.85 -4.57 30.90
C GLN A 16 -0.29 -5.94 31.29
N ILE A 17 -0.72 -6.46 32.44
CA ILE A 17 -0.35 -7.82 32.85
C ILE A 17 -1.25 -8.81 32.10
N MET A 18 -0.64 -9.67 31.29
CA MET A 18 -1.34 -10.72 30.55
C MET A 18 -0.60 -12.04 30.67
N LYS A 19 -1.35 -13.15 30.67
CA LYS A 19 -0.78 -14.49 30.64
C LYS A 19 -0.40 -14.84 29.20
N CYS A 20 0.89 -15.05 28.97
CA CYS A 20 1.42 -15.48 27.68
C CYS A 20 1.14 -16.97 27.41
N PRO A 21 1.26 -17.44 26.15
CA PRO A 21 1.05 -18.86 25.79
C PRO A 21 1.95 -19.86 26.54
N ASP A 22 3.10 -19.39 27.02
CA ASP A 22 4.05 -20.14 27.85
C ASP A 22 3.62 -20.23 29.33
N HIS A 23 2.43 -19.72 29.67
CA HIS A 23 1.82 -19.69 30.99
C HIS A 23 2.41 -18.70 32.00
N HIS A 24 3.37 -17.86 31.60
CA HIS A 24 3.90 -16.80 32.45
C HIS A 24 3.08 -15.51 32.32
N PHE A 25 3.02 -14.74 33.41
CA PHE A 25 2.43 -13.40 33.39
C PHE A 25 3.52 -12.39 33.02
N CYS A 26 3.30 -11.67 31.94
CA CYS A 26 4.21 -10.67 31.42
C CYS A 26 3.53 -9.30 31.39
N HIS A 27 4.32 -8.25 31.56
CA HIS A 27 3.90 -6.88 31.25
C HIS A 27 4.02 -6.67 29.73
N ILE A 28 2.90 -6.47 29.06
CA ILE A 28 2.82 -6.33 27.61
C ILE A 28 2.35 -4.91 27.27
N ILE A 29 3.06 -4.28 26.34
CA ILE A 29 2.62 -3.05 25.67
C ILE A 29 2.05 -3.45 24.31
N PHE A 30 0.86 -2.94 24.00
CA PHE A 30 0.22 -3.21 22.72
C PHE A 30 0.84 -2.34 21.61
N GLY A 31 0.96 -2.91 20.42
CA GLY A 31 1.31 -2.20 19.20
C GLY A 31 0.33 -2.55 18.10
N LEU A 32 0.22 -1.69 17.09
CA LEU A 32 -0.51 -2.02 15.88
C LEU A 32 0.38 -2.88 14.98
N GLY A 33 -0.18 -3.97 14.45
CA GLY A 33 0.51 -4.83 13.50
C GLY A 33 0.55 -4.24 12.08
N PRO A 34 1.22 -4.93 11.15
CA PRO A 34 1.29 -4.48 9.77
C PRO A 34 -0.09 -4.38 9.12
N TYR A 35 -0.32 -3.30 8.37
CA TYR A 35 -1.53 -3.08 7.58
C TYR A 35 -1.28 -3.57 6.17
N ILE A 36 -1.80 -4.77 5.84
CA ILE A 36 -1.66 -5.39 4.51
C ILE A 36 -2.77 -4.88 3.61
N THR A 37 -2.40 -4.32 2.48
CA THR A 37 -3.35 -3.60 1.62
C THR A 37 -2.87 -3.52 0.18
N ASP A 38 -3.81 -3.30 -0.75
CA ASP A 38 -3.52 -3.07 -2.15
C ASP A 38 -2.99 -1.64 -2.41
N TYR A 39 -2.40 -1.39 -3.58
CA TYR A 39 -1.74 -0.12 -3.86
C TYR A 39 -2.67 1.11 -3.75
N PRO A 40 -3.91 1.10 -4.29
CA PRO A 40 -4.84 2.22 -4.10
C PRO A 40 -5.16 2.52 -2.64
N GLU A 41 -5.41 1.49 -1.83
CA GLU A 41 -5.69 1.71 -0.41
C GLU A 41 -4.42 2.18 0.31
N GLN A 42 -3.23 1.64 0.03
CA GLN A 42 -1.95 2.16 0.56
C GLN A 42 -1.81 3.67 0.37
N VAL A 43 -2.07 4.16 -0.85
CA VAL A 43 -2.00 5.59 -1.18
C VAL A 43 -2.95 6.38 -0.28
N LEU A 44 -4.18 5.90 -0.12
CA LEU A 44 -5.21 6.55 0.69
C LEU A 44 -4.84 6.61 2.18
N ILE A 45 -4.47 5.49 2.79
CA ILE A 45 -4.22 5.43 4.25
C ILE A 45 -2.87 6.01 4.66
N SER A 46 -1.96 6.24 3.71
CA SER A 46 -0.67 6.88 3.98
C SER A 46 -0.61 8.36 3.61
N GLY A 47 -1.68 8.91 3.02
CA GLY A 47 -1.76 10.33 2.67
C GLY A 47 -0.73 10.73 1.62
N ILE A 48 -0.34 9.81 0.75
CA ILE A 48 0.62 10.08 -0.33
C ILE A 48 -0.11 10.24 -1.67
N ILE A 49 0.58 10.81 -2.64
CA ILE A 49 0.05 11.01 -3.99
C ILE A 49 0.35 9.79 -4.85
N GLN A 50 -0.70 9.28 -5.51
CA GLN A 50 -0.59 8.17 -6.45
C GLN A 50 0.42 8.51 -7.55
N ASN A 51 1.25 7.54 -7.93
CA ASN A 51 2.28 7.69 -8.97
C ASN A 51 3.50 8.55 -8.63
N PHE A 52 3.51 9.31 -7.52
CA PHE A 52 4.71 10.03 -7.07
C PHE A 52 5.82 9.05 -6.66
N THR A 53 5.43 8.00 -5.92
CA THR A 53 6.31 6.94 -5.43
C THR A 53 6.40 5.74 -6.39
N ILE A 54 5.76 5.76 -7.56
CA ILE A 54 5.69 4.56 -8.43
C ILE A 54 7.03 4.13 -8.99
N HIS A 55 7.98 5.05 -9.15
CA HIS A 55 9.33 4.67 -9.55
C HIS A 55 10.07 3.88 -8.46
N LEU A 56 9.74 4.10 -7.18
CA LEU A 56 10.30 3.39 -6.03
C LEU A 56 9.61 2.04 -5.77
N ILE A 57 8.29 1.94 -6.00
CA ILE A 57 7.50 0.72 -5.73
C ILE A 57 7.82 -0.40 -6.72
N LEU A 58 8.06 -0.05 -7.99
CA LEU A 58 8.36 -1.04 -9.04
C LEU A 58 9.77 -1.63 -8.92
N PHE A 59 10.70 -0.94 -8.26
CA PHE A 59 12.08 -1.40 -8.08
C PHE A 59 12.38 -1.95 -6.69
N TYR A 60 11.75 -1.41 -5.63
CA TYR A 60 11.95 -1.86 -4.24
C TYR A 60 10.66 -1.74 -3.41
N PRO A 61 9.85 -2.81 -3.30
CA PRO A 61 8.61 -2.81 -2.51
C PRO A 61 8.83 -2.57 -1.02
N THR A 62 10.08 -2.66 -0.55
CA THR A 62 10.49 -2.46 0.85
C THR A 62 10.73 -1.00 1.24
N CYS A 63 10.84 -0.08 0.27
CA CYS A 63 11.18 1.33 0.52
C CYS A 63 9.96 2.26 0.45
N PHE A 64 8.77 1.73 0.14
CA PHE A 64 7.54 2.49 0.02
C PHE A 64 7.25 3.27 1.31
N ASN A 65 7.33 4.61 1.23
CA ASN A 65 7.09 5.54 2.32
C ASN A 65 8.00 5.37 3.55
N ARG A 66 9.10 4.61 3.44
CA ARG A 66 10.04 4.39 4.55
C ARG A 66 11.23 5.33 4.51
N CYS A 67 11.53 5.93 3.36
CA CYS A 67 12.69 6.79 3.16
C CYS A 67 12.36 7.96 2.22
N ILE A 68 13.00 9.11 2.43
CA ILE A 68 12.92 10.30 1.55
C ILE A 68 13.88 10.18 0.34
N ALA A 69 14.14 8.97 -0.15
CA ALA A 69 15.02 8.83 -1.29
C ALA A 69 14.34 9.39 -2.54
N PHE A 70 15.03 10.26 -3.29
CA PHE A 70 14.49 10.76 -4.54
C PHE A 70 14.42 9.62 -5.58
N PRO A 71 13.40 9.60 -6.46
CA PRO A 71 13.27 8.57 -7.51
C PRO A 71 14.52 8.37 -8.37
N ASN A 72 15.35 9.41 -8.49
CA ASN A 72 16.56 9.43 -9.31
C ASN A 72 17.85 9.09 -8.53
N ASP A 73 17.80 8.98 -7.20
CA ASP A 73 18.96 8.63 -6.36
C ASP A 73 18.58 7.54 -5.34
N LEU A 74 18.57 6.31 -5.84
CA LEU A 74 18.15 5.10 -5.12
C LEU A 74 19.26 4.51 -4.24
N ASN A 75 20.51 4.93 -4.43
CA ASN A 75 21.66 4.52 -3.62
C ASN A 75 21.98 5.51 -2.50
N GLY A 76 21.42 6.72 -2.57
CA GLY A 76 21.46 7.66 -1.47
C GLY A 76 20.84 7.03 -0.22
N SER A 77 21.53 7.15 0.91
CA SER A 77 20.97 6.81 2.23
C SER A 77 19.88 7.82 2.57
N GLY A 78 18.72 7.69 1.93
CA GLY A 78 17.55 8.52 2.22
C GLY A 78 17.21 8.38 3.69
N ALA A 79 17.05 9.51 4.38
CA ALA A 79 16.66 9.50 5.79
C ALA A 79 15.30 8.78 5.93
N PRO A 80 15.07 8.07 7.05
CA PRO A 80 13.77 7.46 7.29
C PRO A 80 12.67 8.50 7.28
N GLN A 81 11.55 8.18 6.65
CA GLN A 81 10.36 9.02 6.73
C GLN A 81 9.67 8.76 8.06
N THR A 82 9.82 9.71 8.99
CA THR A 82 9.21 9.63 10.32
C THR A 82 7.96 10.51 10.42
N SER A 83 7.15 10.26 11.44
CA SER A 83 5.97 11.08 11.72
C SER A 83 6.37 12.52 12.02
N GLU A 84 7.46 12.69 12.77
CA GLU A 84 8.01 14.00 13.15
C GLU A 84 8.47 14.80 11.92
N LEU A 85 9.12 14.13 10.96
CA LEU A 85 9.50 14.77 9.70
C LEU A 85 8.26 15.19 8.91
N THR A 86 7.28 14.30 8.80
CA THR A 86 6.06 14.57 8.03
C THR A 86 5.31 15.75 8.63
N GLN A 87 5.22 15.81 9.96
CA GLN A 87 4.62 16.93 10.68
C GLN A 87 5.41 18.23 10.47
N ALA A 88 6.74 18.20 10.57
CA ALA A 88 7.57 19.37 10.33
C ALA A 88 7.41 19.91 8.89
N LEU A 89 7.29 19.03 7.89
CA LEU A 89 7.03 19.42 6.51
C LEU A 89 5.64 20.06 6.37
N ILE A 90 4.61 19.51 7.02
CA ILE A 90 3.24 20.05 7.00
C ILE A 90 3.19 21.44 7.67
N GLU A 91 3.96 21.66 8.73
CA GLU A 91 4.01 22.93 9.44
C GLU A 91 4.79 24.03 8.68
N GLU A 92 5.85 23.66 7.96
CA GLU A 92 6.77 24.62 7.31
C GLU A 92 6.47 24.89 5.84
N LEU A 93 5.86 23.94 5.11
CA LEU A 93 5.67 24.03 3.66
C LEU A 93 4.23 24.33 3.25
N SER A 94 4.08 25.02 2.11
CA SER A 94 2.76 25.19 1.50
C SER A 94 2.23 23.87 0.93
N LEU A 95 0.90 23.69 0.91
CA LEU A 95 0.25 22.49 0.37
C LEU A 95 0.69 22.15 -1.07
N GLY A 96 0.96 23.16 -1.92
CA GLY A 96 1.44 22.93 -3.27
C GLY A 96 2.84 22.33 -3.31
N VAL A 97 3.75 22.79 -2.45
CA VAL A 97 5.11 22.25 -2.34
C VAL A 97 5.11 20.84 -1.75
N LEU A 98 4.27 20.58 -0.74
CA LEU A 98 4.08 19.23 -0.19
C LEU A 98 3.60 18.25 -1.27
N TRP A 99 2.67 18.70 -2.10
CA TRP A 99 2.10 17.90 -3.16
C TRP A 99 3.11 17.62 -4.29
N ASP A 100 3.72 18.68 -4.82
CA ASP A 100 4.55 18.61 -6.04
C ASP A 100 5.97 18.11 -5.78
N GLU A 101 6.57 18.43 -4.62
CA GLU A 101 7.97 18.10 -4.32
C GLU A 101 8.14 16.92 -3.37
N TRP A 102 7.17 16.67 -2.49
CA TRP A 102 7.27 15.64 -1.45
C TRP A 102 6.28 14.48 -1.63
N GLY A 103 5.28 14.63 -2.48
CA GLY A 103 4.30 13.56 -2.71
C GLY A 103 3.35 13.34 -1.54
N ILE A 104 3.20 14.32 -0.64
CA ILE A 104 2.41 14.25 0.59
C ILE A 104 1.16 15.12 0.44
N ASP A 105 0.00 14.57 0.76
CA ASP A 105 -1.25 15.32 0.88
C ASP A 105 -1.41 15.84 2.31
N GLY A 106 -1.01 17.10 2.53
CA GLY A 106 -1.14 17.77 3.83
C GLY A 106 -2.58 17.98 4.32
N ASN A 107 -3.60 17.65 3.52
CA ASN A 107 -5.01 17.72 3.96
C ASN A 107 -5.49 16.39 4.58
N VAL A 108 -4.71 15.32 4.47
CA VAL A 108 -5.06 14.00 4.99
C VAL A 108 -4.56 13.85 6.42
N VAL A 109 -5.48 13.67 7.35
CA VAL A 109 -5.15 13.28 8.74
C VAL A 109 -5.09 11.76 8.80
N LEU A 110 -3.94 11.21 9.18
CA LEU A 110 -3.73 9.77 9.20
C LEU A 110 -4.37 9.21 10.48
N PHE A 111 -5.02 8.05 10.37
CA PHE A 111 -5.70 7.47 11.53
C PHE A 111 -4.73 7.02 12.64
N THR A 112 -3.44 6.86 12.32
CA THR A 112 -2.37 6.48 13.25
C THR A 112 -1.78 7.65 14.03
N ASP A 113 -2.06 8.90 13.63
CA ASP A 113 -1.45 10.09 14.25
C ASP A 113 -1.79 10.20 15.73
N ASP A 114 -3.00 9.76 16.11
CA ASP A 114 -3.44 9.81 17.50
C ASP A 114 -3.01 8.58 18.33
N PHE A 115 -2.20 7.67 17.78
CA PHE A 115 -1.78 6.44 18.44
C PHE A 115 -0.28 6.50 18.79
N PRO A 116 0.08 6.18 20.05
CA PRO A 116 1.48 6.25 20.47
C PRO A 116 2.29 5.14 19.79
N CYS A 117 3.56 5.42 19.48
CA CYS A 117 4.51 4.46 18.92
C CYS A 117 4.05 3.81 17.59
N THR A 118 3.19 4.49 16.82
CA THR A 118 2.72 4.00 15.52
C THR A 118 3.04 4.98 14.42
N ASN A 119 3.58 4.46 13.31
CA ASN A 119 3.83 5.20 12.10
C ASN A 119 3.25 4.37 10.94
N ILE A 120 2.19 4.87 10.30
CA ILE A 120 1.53 4.13 9.21
C ILE A 120 2.52 3.75 8.10
N CYS A 121 3.47 4.63 7.78
CA CYS A 121 4.47 4.39 6.75
C CYS A 121 5.38 3.19 7.06
N GLN A 122 5.59 2.89 8.34
CA GLN A 122 6.30 1.69 8.80
C GLN A 122 5.39 0.46 8.90
N LEU A 123 4.11 0.67 9.20
CA LEU A 123 3.12 -0.40 9.37
C LEU A 123 2.61 -0.94 8.03
N LEU A 124 2.69 -0.18 6.95
CA LEU A 124 2.26 -0.66 5.63
C LEU A 124 3.06 -1.90 5.22
N ALA A 125 2.30 -2.94 4.87
CA ALA A 125 2.81 -4.15 4.25
C ALA A 125 2.14 -4.30 2.88
N LEU A 126 2.96 -4.54 1.86
CA LEU A 126 2.46 -4.71 0.51
C LEU A 126 1.71 -6.04 0.41
N ASP A 127 0.46 -6.01 -0.10
CA ASP A 127 -0.20 -7.21 -0.59
C ASP A 127 0.43 -7.65 -1.91
N LEU A 128 1.61 -8.27 -1.80
CA LEU A 128 2.41 -8.73 -2.93
C LEU A 128 1.65 -9.70 -3.81
N LEU A 129 0.85 -10.59 -3.23
CA LEU A 129 0.11 -11.60 -3.97
C LEU A 129 -0.99 -10.94 -4.81
N HIS A 130 -1.80 -10.09 -4.19
CA HIS A 130 -2.86 -9.36 -4.90
C HIS A 130 -2.28 -8.51 -6.02
N GLN A 131 -1.20 -7.76 -5.75
CA GLN A 131 -0.57 -6.90 -6.75
C GLN A 131 0.05 -7.69 -7.90
N LEU A 132 0.75 -8.79 -7.62
CA LEU A 132 1.40 -9.60 -8.64
C LEU A 132 0.38 -10.28 -9.55
N VAL A 133 -0.71 -10.82 -8.99
CA VAL A 133 -1.75 -11.50 -9.76
C VAL A 133 -2.60 -10.51 -10.56
N LYS A 134 -3.11 -9.45 -9.92
CA LYS A 134 -4.10 -8.54 -10.51
C LYS A 134 -3.50 -7.46 -11.40
N GLY A 135 -2.32 -6.96 -11.04
CA GLY A 135 -1.63 -5.89 -11.76
C GLY A 135 -0.74 -6.42 -12.88
N THR A 136 0.29 -7.19 -12.54
CA THR A 136 1.32 -7.56 -13.54
C THR A 136 0.94 -8.81 -14.31
N PHE A 137 0.66 -9.92 -13.61
CA PHE A 137 0.54 -11.22 -14.28
C PHE A 137 -0.67 -11.28 -15.20
N LYS A 138 -1.85 -10.84 -14.73
CA LYS A 138 -3.07 -10.79 -15.54
C LYS A 138 -2.88 -9.96 -16.80
N ASP A 139 -2.34 -8.74 -16.69
CA ASP A 139 -2.20 -7.83 -17.83
C ASP A 139 -1.18 -8.35 -18.85
N HIS A 140 -0.06 -8.92 -18.37
CA HIS A 140 0.91 -9.58 -19.23
C HIS A 140 0.33 -10.81 -19.93
N LEU A 141 -0.41 -11.66 -19.22
CA LEU A 141 -1.06 -12.84 -19.77
C LEU A 141 -2.08 -12.44 -20.85
N VAL A 142 -2.96 -11.48 -20.56
CA VAL A 142 -3.95 -10.96 -21.53
C VAL A 142 -3.25 -10.40 -22.77
N LYS A 143 -2.16 -9.66 -22.59
CA LYS A 143 -1.36 -9.13 -23.71
C LYS A 143 -0.74 -10.25 -24.55
N TRP A 144 -0.21 -11.30 -23.92
CA TRP A 144 0.36 -12.45 -24.61
C TRP A 144 -0.68 -13.25 -25.38
N VAL A 145 -1.81 -13.58 -24.74
CA VAL A 145 -2.92 -14.29 -25.37
C VAL A 145 -3.46 -13.51 -26.57
N ARG A 146 -3.64 -12.19 -26.44
CA ARG A 146 -4.06 -11.33 -27.57
C ARG A 146 -3.08 -11.43 -28.74
N LYS A 147 -1.78 -11.32 -28.49
CA LYS A 147 -0.74 -11.44 -29.54
C LYS A 147 -0.76 -12.82 -30.20
N TYR A 148 -0.90 -13.87 -29.42
CA TYR A 148 -0.99 -15.24 -29.92
C TYR A 148 -2.20 -15.43 -30.84
N LEU A 149 -3.39 -14.98 -30.40
CA LEU A 149 -4.60 -15.09 -31.20
C LEU A 149 -4.53 -14.28 -32.50
N GLU A 150 -3.90 -13.10 -32.47
CA GLU A 150 -3.67 -12.29 -33.67
C GLU A 150 -2.72 -12.96 -34.67
N LEU A 151 -1.74 -13.74 -34.19
CA LEU A 151 -0.84 -14.51 -35.06
C LEU A 151 -1.56 -15.69 -35.73
N GLU A 152 -2.37 -16.45 -34.98
CA GLU A 152 -3.00 -17.66 -35.53
C GLU A 152 -4.27 -17.41 -36.33
N TYR A 153 -5.10 -16.44 -35.91
CA TYR A 153 -6.43 -16.23 -36.51
C TYR A 153 -6.53 -14.90 -37.27
N GLY A 154 -5.46 -14.11 -37.31
CA GLY A 154 -5.49 -12.74 -37.80
C GLY A 154 -6.32 -11.80 -36.90
N LYS A 155 -6.30 -10.50 -37.19
CA LYS A 155 -6.92 -9.48 -36.32
C LYS A 155 -8.44 -9.66 -36.13
N THR A 156 -9.14 -10.12 -37.16
CA THR A 156 -10.59 -10.31 -37.11
C THR A 156 -10.95 -11.57 -36.31
N GLY A 157 -10.31 -12.70 -36.60
CA GLY A 157 -10.56 -13.94 -35.85
C GLY A 157 -10.12 -13.85 -34.38
N ALA A 158 -9.05 -13.12 -34.09
CA ALA A 158 -8.63 -12.86 -32.71
C ALA A 158 -9.69 -12.11 -31.89
N LYS A 159 -10.40 -11.15 -32.51
CA LYS A 159 -11.49 -10.41 -31.84
C LYS A 159 -12.68 -11.32 -31.54
N GLU A 160 -13.04 -12.21 -32.46
CA GLU A 160 -14.13 -13.17 -32.27
C GLU A 160 -13.82 -14.13 -31.11
N GLN A 161 -12.59 -14.66 -31.06
CA GLN A 161 -12.14 -15.54 -29.97
C GLN A 161 -12.07 -14.81 -28.62
N LEU A 162 -11.56 -13.56 -28.59
CA LEU A 162 -11.57 -12.75 -27.37
C LEU A 162 -13.00 -12.48 -26.88
N ALA A 163 -13.93 -12.18 -27.78
CA ALA A 163 -15.32 -11.95 -27.42
C ALA A 163 -16.00 -13.22 -26.87
N ASP A 164 -15.61 -14.42 -27.33
CA ASP A 164 -16.06 -15.69 -26.77
C ASP A 164 -15.52 -15.93 -25.36
N ILE A 165 -14.22 -15.65 -25.15
CA ILE A 165 -13.58 -15.71 -23.84
C ILE A 165 -14.25 -14.74 -22.86
N ASP A 166 -14.48 -13.47 -23.26
CA ASP A 166 -15.14 -12.47 -22.42
C ASP A 166 -16.57 -12.90 -22.06
N ARG A 167 -17.30 -13.53 -22.99
CA ARG A 167 -18.64 -14.08 -22.74
C ARG A 167 -18.61 -15.20 -21.71
N HIS A 168 -17.62 -16.09 -21.78
CA HIS A 168 -17.45 -17.15 -20.79
C HIS A 168 -17.07 -16.59 -19.42
N ILE A 169 -16.16 -15.62 -19.34
CA ILE A 169 -15.80 -14.96 -18.07
C ILE A 169 -17.04 -14.29 -17.45
N ALA A 170 -17.84 -13.58 -18.25
CA ALA A 170 -19.07 -12.94 -17.78
C ALA A 170 -20.14 -13.92 -17.30
N SER A 171 -20.09 -15.18 -17.74
CA SER A 171 -21.02 -16.24 -17.30
C SER A 171 -20.63 -16.88 -15.97
N VAL A 172 -19.41 -16.67 -15.50
CA VAL A 172 -18.95 -17.18 -14.20
C VAL A 172 -19.52 -16.29 -13.09
N LEU A 173 -19.91 -16.90 -11.97
CA LEU A 173 -20.30 -16.15 -10.78
C LEU A 173 -19.18 -15.19 -10.36
N THR A 174 -19.51 -13.92 -10.19
CA THR A 174 -18.62 -12.97 -9.51
C THR A 174 -18.36 -13.44 -8.09
N PHE A 175 -17.08 -13.55 -7.72
CA PHE A 175 -16.63 -13.77 -6.35
C PHE A 175 -16.22 -12.41 -5.75
N PRO A 176 -17.11 -11.73 -5.01
CA PRO A 176 -16.78 -10.50 -4.32
C PRO A 176 -15.89 -10.84 -3.11
N GLY A 177 -14.58 -10.93 -3.33
CA GLY A 177 -13.62 -11.25 -2.28
C GLY A 177 -12.19 -11.57 -2.74
N LEU A 178 -11.90 -11.45 -4.03
CA LEU A 178 -10.57 -11.60 -4.64
C LEU A 178 -10.14 -10.29 -5.32
#